data_AF-M2YE72-F1
#
_entry.id   AF-M2YE72-F1
#
_cell.length_a   1.000
_cell.length_b   1.000
_cell.length_c   1.000
_cell.angle_alpha   90.00
_cell.angle_beta   90.00
_cell.angle_gamma   90.00
#
_symmetry.space_group_name_H-M   'P 1'
#
loop_
_entity.id
_entity.type
_entity.pdbx_description
1 polymer ?
#
loop_
_entity_poly.entity_id
_entity_poly.type
_entity_poly.pdbx_seq_one_letter_code
_entity_poly.pdbx_strand_id
1 'polypeptide(L)'
;MASSRELFDDWCGIKSSSLNDSIVESLRPEVYRRLAGTMRDTIFIKVHDAWGGSALSGEPIFPPSLTRCSIYILRNPLDVATSFAHHLGVSIEDAVERMGDSSSRLGGGSRRMTDQLSQVIGSWSDHVRSWVDQPDGLTHVVRYEDMLKSPEAVFREVVRACGLPFDADRVCRAVRFSNFDELQRQELAGGFREKPSAGTGNFFRRGRAGGWRQELAAHLADQIIRSHGEVMRRFGYLDRDNNPLPYGDE
;
A
#
# COMPACT_ATOMS: atom_id res chain seq x y z
N MET A 1 11.15 -4.04 -4.93
CA MET A 1 9.69 -4.17 -4.73
C MET A 1 9.33 -5.65 -4.84
N ALA A 2 8.37 -6.13 -4.05
CA ALA A 2 7.97 -7.54 -4.01
C ALA A 2 7.44 -8.10 -5.34
N SER A 3 6.94 -7.22 -6.22
CA SER A 3 6.39 -7.59 -7.52
C SER A 3 7.41 -7.50 -8.66
N SER A 4 8.68 -7.23 -8.39
CA SER A 4 9.70 -7.19 -9.45
C SER A 4 9.87 -8.57 -10.10
N ARG A 5 9.65 -8.64 -11.42
CA ARG A 5 9.89 -9.88 -12.19
C ARG A 5 11.35 -10.28 -12.20
N GLU A 6 12.24 -9.32 -12.37
CA GLU A 6 13.69 -9.55 -12.35
C GLU A 6 14.12 -10.22 -11.03
N LEU A 7 13.69 -9.67 -9.89
CA LEU A 7 13.96 -10.27 -8.58
C LEU A 7 13.39 -11.70 -8.52
N PHE A 8 12.14 -11.91 -8.93
CA PHE A 8 11.58 -13.25 -8.93
C PHE A 8 12.38 -14.23 -9.80
N ASP A 9 12.66 -13.85 -11.05
CA ASP A 9 13.34 -14.68 -12.03
C ASP A 9 14.75 -15.08 -11.57
N ASP A 10 15.50 -14.13 -11.00
CA ASP A 10 16.87 -14.33 -10.54
C ASP A 10 16.94 -15.32 -9.37
N TRP A 11 16.01 -15.22 -8.42
CA TRP A 11 16.02 -16.05 -7.21
C TRP A 11 15.27 -17.38 -7.39
N CYS A 12 14.26 -17.41 -8.27
CA CYS A 12 13.55 -18.63 -8.62
C CYS A 12 14.37 -19.52 -9.57
N GLY A 13 15.18 -18.91 -10.45
CA GLY A 13 15.91 -19.61 -11.52
C GLY A 13 15.03 -20.03 -12.69
N ILE A 14 13.78 -19.56 -12.73
CA ILE A 14 12.80 -19.81 -13.80
C ILE A 14 12.21 -18.46 -14.21
N LYS A 15 12.08 -18.22 -15.51
CA LYS A 15 11.44 -17.02 -16.03
C LYS A 15 9.94 -17.03 -15.69
N SER A 16 9.48 -16.03 -14.95
CA SER A 16 8.07 -15.83 -14.59
C SER A 16 7.16 -15.73 -15.82
N SER A 17 7.70 -15.32 -16.98
CA SER A 17 6.98 -15.30 -18.26
C SER A 17 6.56 -16.69 -18.76
N SER A 18 7.17 -17.76 -18.24
CA SER A 18 6.86 -19.15 -18.58
C SER A 18 5.89 -19.81 -17.59
N LEU A 19 5.44 -19.07 -16.58
CA LEU A 19 4.59 -19.55 -15.49
C LEU A 19 3.26 -18.79 -15.48
N ASN A 20 2.21 -19.43 -14.97
CA ASN A 20 0.96 -18.73 -14.68
C ASN A 20 1.03 -18.05 -13.29
N ASP A 21 0.11 -17.12 -13.04
CA ASP A 21 0.08 -16.32 -11.80
C ASP A 21 0.01 -17.18 -10.54
N SER A 22 -0.76 -18.28 -10.54
CA SER A 22 -0.90 -19.15 -9.38
C SER A 22 0.40 -19.90 -9.03
N ILE A 23 1.16 -20.32 -10.04
CA ILE A 23 2.49 -20.93 -9.84
C ILE A 23 3.49 -19.87 -9.38
N VAL A 24 3.46 -18.66 -9.95
CA VAL A 24 4.29 -17.56 -9.47
C VAL A 24 4.02 -17.30 -7.99
N GLU A 25 2.76 -17.15 -7.60
CA GLU A 25 2.36 -16.95 -6.19
C GLU A 25 2.85 -18.07 -5.28
N SER A 26 2.79 -19.34 -5.71
CA SER A 26 3.24 -20.48 -4.90
C SER A 26 4.75 -20.55 -4.70
N LEU A 27 5.53 -19.96 -5.62
CA LEU A 27 6.99 -19.94 -5.57
C LEU A 27 7.55 -18.71 -4.85
N ARG A 28 6.77 -17.63 -4.69
CA ARG A 28 7.21 -16.40 -4.00
C ARG A 28 7.71 -16.65 -2.57
N PRO A 29 7.07 -17.48 -1.72
CA PRO A 29 7.61 -17.79 -0.39
C PRO A 29 9.05 -18.29 -0.45
N GLU A 30 9.35 -19.20 -1.37
CA GLU A 30 10.69 -19.78 -1.54
C GLU A 30 11.71 -18.77 -2.07
N VAL A 31 11.29 -17.90 -2.99
CA VAL A 31 12.10 -16.75 -3.43
C VAL A 31 12.52 -15.90 -2.23
N TYR A 32 11.60 -15.60 -1.31
CA TYR A 32 11.94 -14.83 -0.11
C TYR A 32 12.84 -15.60 0.86
N ARG A 33 12.69 -16.93 0.99
CA ARG A 33 13.61 -17.75 1.81
C ARG A 33 15.03 -17.67 1.29
N ARG A 34 15.20 -17.83 -0.03
CA ARG A 34 16.52 -17.74 -0.68
C ARG A 34 17.12 -16.35 -0.54
N LEU A 35 16.32 -15.31 -0.79
CA LEU A 35 16.75 -13.92 -0.60
C LEU A 35 17.22 -13.70 0.84
N ALA A 36 16.38 -14.03 1.83
CA ALA A 36 16.70 -13.86 3.25
C ALA A 36 17.96 -14.65 3.66
N GLY A 37 18.17 -15.85 3.12
CA GLY A 37 19.35 -16.66 3.39
C GLY A 37 20.68 -16.07 2.90
N THR A 38 20.65 -15.06 2.03
CA THR A 38 21.86 -14.37 1.53
C THR A 38 22.10 -13.01 2.17
N MET A 39 21.08 -12.45 2.83
CA MET A 39 21.15 -11.12 3.43
C MET A 39 21.77 -11.18 4.82
N ARG A 40 22.63 -10.21 5.12
CA ARG A 40 23.25 -10.06 6.45
C ARG A 40 22.48 -9.07 7.33
N ASP A 41 21.76 -8.15 6.70
CA ASP A 41 21.03 -7.07 7.34
C ASP A 41 19.53 -7.16 7.04
N THR A 42 18.74 -6.40 7.81
CA THR A 42 17.30 -6.25 7.55
C THR A 42 17.07 -5.60 6.18
N ILE A 43 16.23 -6.21 5.37
CA ILE A 43 15.79 -5.67 4.07
C ILE A 43 14.39 -5.10 4.18
N PHE A 44 14.14 -4.00 3.47
CA PHE A 44 12.80 -3.41 3.32
C PHE A 44 12.23 -3.77 1.96
N ILE A 45 11.09 -4.45 1.96
CA ILE A 45 10.38 -4.81 0.74
C ILE A 45 9.04 -4.07 0.70
N LYS A 46 8.88 -3.22 -0.31
CA LYS A 46 7.58 -2.60 -0.62
C LYS A 46 6.66 -3.60 -1.30
N VAL A 47 5.42 -3.67 -0.82
CA VAL A 47 4.36 -4.59 -1.26
C VAL A 47 3.09 -3.79 -1.57
N HIS A 48 2.40 -4.16 -2.66
CA HIS A 48 1.02 -3.73 -2.93
C HIS A 48 0.03 -4.89 -2.88
N ASP A 49 0.51 -6.14 -2.87
CA ASP A 49 -0.35 -7.30 -2.73
C ASP A 49 -1.17 -7.22 -1.43
N ALA A 50 -2.44 -7.57 -1.50
CA ALA A 50 -3.19 -8.04 -0.36
C ALA A 50 -2.43 -9.21 0.28
N TRP A 51 -2.55 -9.32 1.60
CA TRP A 51 -2.03 -10.49 2.26
C TRP A 51 -2.86 -11.71 1.84
N GLY A 52 -2.20 -12.82 1.58
CA GLY A 52 -2.88 -14.03 1.14
C GLY A 52 -1.92 -15.19 0.97
N GLY A 53 -2.50 -16.38 0.96
CA GLY A 53 -1.78 -17.59 0.60
C GLY A 53 -1.83 -17.85 -0.90
N SER A 54 -0.83 -18.55 -1.42
CA SER A 54 -0.98 -19.16 -2.73
C SER A 54 -2.11 -20.19 -2.69
N ALA A 55 -3.02 -20.13 -3.66
CA ALA A 55 -4.06 -21.14 -3.81
C ALA A 55 -3.50 -22.58 -4.00
N LEU A 56 -2.24 -22.72 -4.41
CA LEU A 56 -1.59 -24.02 -4.63
C LEU A 56 -0.86 -24.56 -3.41
N SER A 57 -0.15 -23.72 -2.64
CA SER A 57 0.62 -24.18 -1.49
C SER A 57 -0.11 -24.03 -0.16
N GLY A 58 -1.12 -23.16 -0.09
CA GLY A 58 -1.79 -22.76 1.16
C GLY A 58 -0.91 -21.92 2.09
N GLU A 59 0.35 -21.67 1.73
CA GLU A 59 1.28 -20.85 2.51
C GLU A 59 1.13 -19.37 2.15
N PRO A 60 1.22 -18.44 3.14
CA PRO A 60 1.30 -17.01 2.86
C PRO A 60 2.42 -16.67 1.88
N ILE A 61 2.13 -15.79 0.92
CA ILE A 61 3.13 -15.28 -0.04
C ILE A 61 4.35 -14.69 0.69
N PHE A 62 4.13 -14.06 1.83
CA PHE A 62 5.16 -13.50 2.71
C PHE A 62 5.28 -14.35 3.97
N PRO A 63 6.32 -15.19 4.11
CA PRO A 63 6.43 -16.09 5.26
C PRO A 63 6.55 -15.33 6.58
N PRO A 64 5.65 -15.55 7.57
CA PRO A 64 5.76 -14.93 8.89
C PRO A 64 7.08 -15.24 9.59
N SER A 65 7.63 -16.43 9.37
CA SER A 65 8.92 -16.87 9.93
C SER A 65 10.12 -16.05 9.45
N LEU A 66 9.98 -15.32 8.34
CA LEU A 66 11.01 -14.43 7.79
C LEU A 66 10.67 -12.95 7.98
N THR A 67 9.47 -12.65 8.47
CA THR A 67 8.96 -11.30 8.55
C THR A 67 9.13 -10.77 9.97
N ARG A 68 9.96 -9.74 10.13
CA ARG A 68 10.14 -9.08 11.44
C ARG A 68 8.96 -8.18 11.80
N CYS A 69 8.45 -7.42 10.83
CA CYS A 69 7.36 -6.47 11.00
C CYS A 69 6.84 -6.07 9.61
N SER A 70 5.51 -5.88 9.50
CA SER A 70 4.85 -5.31 8.34
C SER A 70 4.30 -3.94 8.70
N ILE A 71 4.65 -2.90 7.94
CA ILE A 71 4.10 -1.56 8.15
C ILE A 71 2.93 -1.38 7.17
N TYR A 72 1.71 -1.28 7.69
CA TYR A 72 0.52 -1.09 6.86
C TYR A 72 0.06 0.37 6.92
N ILE A 73 0.29 1.11 5.84
CA ILE A 73 -0.14 2.51 5.72
C ILE A 73 -1.61 2.54 5.28
N LEU A 74 -2.49 2.91 6.19
CA LEU A 74 -3.93 3.06 5.98
C LEU A 74 -4.28 4.53 5.69
N ARG A 75 -5.20 4.78 4.77
CA ARG A 75 -5.72 6.12 4.47
C ARG A 75 -7.23 6.07 4.29
N ASN A 76 -7.92 7.15 4.63
CA ASN A 76 -9.37 7.26 4.43
C ASN A 76 -9.73 6.94 2.96
N PRO A 77 -10.61 5.95 2.70
CA PRO A 77 -10.91 5.54 1.33
C PRO A 77 -11.54 6.65 0.49
N LEU A 78 -12.19 7.64 1.12
CA LEU A 78 -12.73 8.81 0.41
C LEU A 78 -11.59 9.64 -0.23
N ASP A 79 -10.49 9.86 0.49
CA ASP A 79 -9.29 10.51 -0.06
C ASP A 79 -8.51 9.61 -1.02
N VAL A 80 -8.53 8.28 -0.80
CA VAL A 80 -7.87 7.32 -1.68
C VAL A 80 -8.50 7.35 -3.08
N ALA A 81 -9.83 7.39 -3.19
CA ALA A 81 -10.52 7.38 -4.49
C ALA A 81 -10.02 8.48 -5.44
N THR A 82 -9.96 9.72 -4.96
CA THR A 82 -9.49 10.87 -5.75
C THR A 82 -8.01 10.76 -6.10
N SER A 83 -7.18 10.30 -5.15
CA SER A 83 -5.75 10.10 -5.35
C SER A 83 -5.47 8.96 -6.34
N PHE A 84 -6.27 7.90 -6.30
CA PHE A 84 -6.12 6.71 -7.12
C PHE A 84 -6.56 6.96 -8.56
N ALA A 85 -7.66 7.67 -8.76
CA ALA A 85 -8.11 8.13 -10.07
C ALA A 85 -7.01 8.92 -10.80
N HIS A 86 -6.42 9.90 -10.10
CA HIS A 86 -5.32 10.71 -10.64
C HIS A 86 -4.06 9.88 -10.96
N HIS A 87 -3.69 8.95 -10.08
CA HIS A 87 -2.54 8.07 -10.26
C HIS A 87 -2.71 7.16 -11.49
N LEU A 88 -3.91 6.62 -11.70
CA LEU A 88 -4.22 5.75 -12.84
C LEU A 88 -4.56 6.51 -14.13
N GLY A 89 -4.86 7.81 -14.05
CA GLY A 89 -5.34 8.60 -15.19
C GLY A 89 -6.76 8.21 -15.65
N VAL A 90 -7.62 7.81 -14.71
CA VAL A 90 -9.01 7.38 -14.96
C VAL A 90 -10.00 8.31 -14.26
N SER A 91 -11.30 8.12 -14.52
CA SER A 91 -12.36 8.85 -13.83
C SER A 91 -12.40 8.50 -12.33
N ILE A 92 -13.00 9.36 -11.51
CA ILE A 92 -13.17 9.06 -10.08
C ILE A 92 -14.15 7.89 -9.93
N GLU A 93 -15.17 7.82 -10.77
CA GLU A 93 -16.14 6.73 -10.86
C GLU A 93 -15.44 5.37 -11.08
N ASP A 94 -14.55 5.28 -12.06
CA ASP A 94 -13.79 4.06 -12.35
C ASP A 94 -12.89 3.67 -11.17
N ALA A 95 -12.29 4.65 -10.50
CA ALA A 95 -11.47 4.40 -9.32
C ALA A 95 -12.29 3.85 -8.15
N VAL A 96 -13.50 4.39 -7.92
CA VAL A 96 -14.44 3.91 -6.90
C VAL A 96 -14.91 2.48 -7.20
N GLU A 97 -15.22 2.18 -8.46
CA GLU A 97 -15.58 0.82 -8.87
C GLU A 97 -14.44 -0.17 -8.58
N ARG A 98 -13.21 0.16 -8.99
CA ARG A 98 -12.03 -0.68 -8.74
C ARG A 98 -11.73 -0.86 -7.26
N MET A 99 -11.95 0.16 -6.44
CA MET A 99 -11.80 0.07 -4.99
C MET A 99 -12.86 -0.83 -4.33
N GLY A 100 -14.00 -1.03 -4.97
CA GLY A 100 -15.04 -1.96 -4.55
C GLY A 100 -14.85 -3.40 -5.06
N ASP A 101 -13.96 -3.62 -6.03
CA ASP A 101 -13.81 -4.92 -6.70
C ASP A 101 -12.88 -5.87 -5.91
N SER A 102 -13.48 -6.87 -5.25
CA SER A 102 -12.75 -7.95 -4.55
C SER A 102 -11.87 -8.81 -5.45
N SER A 103 -12.04 -8.75 -6.77
CA SER A 103 -11.20 -9.46 -7.75
C SER A 103 -10.09 -8.60 -8.36
N SER A 104 -9.96 -7.35 -7.92
CA SER A 104 -9.00 -6.38 -8.45
C SER A 104 -7.55 -6.88 -8.36
N ARG A 105 -6.79 -6.68 -9.44
CA ARG A 105 -5.37 -7.04 -9.54
C ARG A 105 -4.57 -5.94 -10.23
N LEU A 106 -3.30 -5.79 -9.86
CA LEU A 106 -2.32 -4.96 -10.57
C LEU A 106 -1.32 -5.82 -11.33
N GLY A 107 -0.76 -5.31 -12.42
CA GLY A 107 0.28 -6.00 -13.19
C GLY A 107 -0.19 -7.23 -14.00
N GLY A 108 -1.45 -7.65 -13.86
CA GLY A 108 -2.10 -8.71 -14.64
C GLY A 108 -2.93 -8.16 -15.82
N GLY A 109 -3.22 -9.02 -16.81
CA GLY A 109 -4.21 -8.73 -17.87
C GLY A 109 -3.75 -7.88 -19.06
N SER A 110 -2.52 -7.36 -19.07
CA SER A 110 -1.97 -6.68 -20.25
C SER A 110 -1.53 -7.68 -21.33
N ARG A 111 -1.81 -7.36 -22.60
CA ARG A 111 -1.31 -8.11 -23.78
C ARG A 111 0.23 -8.08 -23.90
N ARG A 112 0.88 -7.16 -23.19
CA ARG A 112 2.34 -7.05 -23.06
C ARG A 112 2.78 -7.37 -21.64
N MET A 113 3.82 -8.20 -21.53
CA MET A 113 4.53 -8.45 -20.29
C MET A 113 5.03 -7.13 -19.71
N THR A 114 4.78 -6.90 -18.42
CA THR A 114 5.29 -5.75 -17.67
C THR A 114 6.42 -6.20 -16.76
N ASP A 115 7.25 -5.29 -16.25
CA ASP A 115 8.31 -5.62 -15.28
C ASP A 115 7.76 -6.02 -13.89
N GLN A 116 6.44 -5.98 -13.72
CA GLN A 116 5.75 -6.37 -12.49
C GLN A 116 4.99 -7.69 -12.64
N LEU A 117 5.07 -8.51 -11.59
CA LEU A 117 4.21 -9.66 -11.37
C LEU A 117 2.76 -9.20 -11.15
N SER A 118 1.83 -10.11 -11.44
CA SER A 118 0.43 -9.98 -11.05
C SER A 118 0.33 -9.89 -9.54
N GLN A 119 -0.38 -8.89 -9.05
CA GLN A 119 -0.56 -8.59 -7.63
C GLN A 119 -2.05 -8.62 -7.31
N VAL A 120 -2.46 -9.43 -6.33
CA VAL A 120 -3.84 -9.42 -5.83
C VAL A 120 -4.02 -8.14 -5.01
N ILE A 121 -5.06 -7.35 -5.29
CA ILE A 121 -5.39 -6.16 -4.48
C ILE A 121 -6.71 -6.37 -3.76
N GLY A 122 -7.74 -6.80 -4.48
CA GLY A 122 -9.11 -6.85 -3.98
C GLY A 122 -9.68 -5.45 -3.69
N SER A 123 -10.81 -5.44 -2.97
CA SER A 123 -11.45 -4.19 -2.58
C SER A 123 -10.64 -3.50 -1.47
N TRP A 124 -10.86 -2.21 -1.23
CA TRP A 124 -10.17 -1.49 -0.15
C TRP A 124 -10.35 -2.18 1.21
N SER A 125 -11.58 -2.62 1.53
CA SER A 125 -11.84 -3.32 2.79
C SER A 125 -11.17 -4.68 2.85
N ASP A 126 -11.19 -5.44 1.76
CA ASP A 126 -10.57 -6.77 1.71
C ASP A 126 -9.06 -6.66 1.88
N HIS A 127 -8.44 -5.68 1.22
CA HIS A 127 -7.02 -5.39 1.35
C HIS A 127 -6.66 -5.04 2.80
N VAL A 128 -7.42 -4.15 3.46
CA VAL A 128 -7.18 -3.79 4.87
C VAL A 128 -7.32 -4.99 5.79
N ARG A 129 -8.43 -5.73 5.70
CA ARG A 129 -8.65 -6.92 6.53
C ARG A 129 -7.57 -7.97 6.32
N SER A 130 -7.17 -8.18 5.06
CA SER A 130 -6.13 -9.14 4.72
C SER A 130 -4.85 -8.91 5.51
N TRP A 131 -4.42 -7.67 5.70
CA TRP A 131 -3.18 -7.37 6.43
C TRP A 131 -3.36 -7.27 7.95
N VAL A 132 -4.49 -6.72 8.41
CA VAL A 132 -4.66 -6.37 9.83
C VAL A 132 -5.23 -7.53 10.66
N ASP A 133 -5.97 -8.45 10.04
CA ASP A 133 -6.63 -9.56 10.75
C ASP A 133 -5.77 -10.83 10.82
N GLN A 134 -4.47 -10.71 10.55
CA GLN A 134 -3.56 -11.85 10.61
C GLN A 134 -3.24 -12.26 12.04
N PRO A 135 -3.24 -13.57 12.34
CA PRO A 135 -3.02 -14.08 13.69
C PRO A 135 -1.57 -13.93 14.18
N ASP A 136 -0.62 -13.62 13.28
CA ASP A 136 0.79 -13.47 13.64
C ASP A 136 1.10 -12.17 14.41
N GLY A 137 0.23 -11.17 14.35
CA GLY A 137 0.41 -9.89 15.03
C GLY A 137 1.62 -9.07 14.55
N LEU A 138 2.17 -9.37 13.36
CA LEU A 138 3.36 -8.70 12.83
C LEU A 138 3.06 -7.37 12.15
N THR A 139 1.79 -7.08 11.89
CA THR A 139 1.34 -5.86 11.19
C THR A 139 1.18 -4.68 12.16
N HIS A 140 1.98 -3.65 11.95
CA HIS A 140 1.84 -2.34 12.58
C HIS A 140 1.10 -1.39 11.63
N VAL A 141 -0.13 -1.02 12.01
CA VAL A 141 -0.99 -0.13 11.21
C VAL A 141 -0.67 1.32 11.50
N VAL A 142 -0.48 2.11 10.45
CA VAL A 142 -0.21 3.54 10.51
C VAL A 142 -1.23 4.28 9.66
N ARG A 143 -2.00 5.19 10.27
CA ARG A 143 -2.90 6.05 9.50
C ARG A 143 -2.10 7.19 8.87
N TYR A 144 -2.38 7.45 7.59
CA TYR A 144 -1.82 8.58 6.86
C TYR A 144 -2.15 9.90 7.55
N GLU A 145 -3.37 10.02 8.09
CA GLU A 145 -3.83 11.21 8.79
C GLU A 145 -3.00 11.48 10.07
N ASP A 146 -2.62 10.43 10.80
CA ASP A 146 -1.78 10.56 11.99
C ASP A 146 -0.34 10.94 11.61
N MET A 147 0.17 10.46 10.48
CA MET A 147 1.46 10.89 9.94
C MET A 147 1.47 12.37 9.56
N LEU A 148 0.33 12.93 9.11
CA LEU A 148 0.24 14.37 8.85
C LEU A 148 0.21 15.17 10.16
N LYS A 149 -0.56 14.70 11.15
CA LYS A 149 -0.75 15.40 12.41
C LYS A 149 0.48 15.37 13.32
N SER A 150 1.17 14.24 13.37
CA SER A 150 2.27 14.00 14.33
C SER A 150 3.35 13.10 13.72
N PRO A 151 4.00 13.53 12.63
CA PRO A 151 4.90 12.68 11.83
C PRO A 151 6.04 12.07 12.64
N GLU A 152 6.68 12.86 13.53
CA GLU A 152 7.75 12.36 14.38
C GLU A 152 7.27 11.31 15.37
N ALA A 153 6.13 11.53 16.04
CA ALA A 153 5.61 10.58 17.02
C ALA A 153 5.29 9.24 16.35
N VAL A 154 4.58 9.29 15.23
CA VAL A 154 4.21 8.10 14.45
C VAL A 154 5.45 7.39 13.90
N PHE A 155 6.44 8.11 13.37
CA PHE A 155 7.64 7.48 12.84
C PHE A 155 8.48 6.83 13.95
N ARG A 156 8.49 7.38 15.17
CA ARG A 156 9.13 6.72 16.34
C ARG A 156 8.46 5.39 16.67
N GLU A 157 7.13 5.32 16.58
CA GLU A 157 6.37 4.07 16.80
C GLU A 157 6.72 3.03 15.74
N VAL A 158 6.80 3.43 14.47
CA VAL A 158 7.25 2.56 13.37
C VAL A 158 8.65 2.01 13.61
N VAL A 159 9.62 2.87 13.97
CA VAL A 159 11.00 2.45 14.26
C VAL A 159 11.03 1.41 15.38
N ARG A 160 10.22 1.62 16.43
CA ARG A 160 10.10 0.68 17.56
C ARG A 160 9.42 -0.64 17.15
N ALA A 161 8.32 -0.57 16.40
CA ALA A 161 7.58 -1.75 15.93
C ALA A 161 8.46 -2.64 15.03
N CYS A 162 9.27 -2.03 14.15
CA CYS A 162 10.25 -2.75 13.36
C CYS A 162 11.49 -3.21 14.16
N GLY A 163 11.59 -2.86 15.45
CA GLY A 163 12.73 -3.16 16.30
C GLY A 163 14.05 -2.64 15.73
N LEU A 164 14.03 -1.48 15.08
CA LEU A 164 15.21 -0.83 14.52
C LEU A 164 15.94 -0.03 15.62
N PRO A 165 17.27 0.21 15.48
CA PRO A 165 17.99 1.08 16.40
C PRO A 165 17.36 2.47 16.47
N PHE A 166 17.01 2.90 17.68
CA PHE A 166 16.36 4.18 17.91
C PHE A 166 17.40 5.31 18.11
N ASP A 167 17.24 6.38 17.34
CA ASP A 167 18.00 7.63 17.47
C ASP A 167 17.07 8.78 17.12
N ALA A 168 16.85 9.68 18.09
CA ALA A 168 15.88 10.76 17.96
C ALA A 168 16.26 11.75 16.84
N ASP A 169 17.54 12.09 16.70
CA ASP A 169 17.99 13.03 15.68
C ASP A 169 17.87 12.43 14.29
N ARG A 170 18.15 11.12 14.13
CA ARG A 170 17.95 10.40 12.88
C ARG A 170 16.47 10.36 12.49
N VAL A 171 15.58 10.14 13.46
CA VAL A 171 14.11 10.19 13.24
C VAL A 171 13.69 11.58 12.77
N CYS A 172 14.05 12.64 13.49
CA CYS A 172 13.70 14.02 13.12
C CYS A 172 14.24 14.38 11.72
N ARG A 173 15.48 13.98 11.41
CA ARG A 173 16.06 14.17 10.07
C ARG A 173 15.26 13.41 9.01
N ALA A 174 14.95 12.13 9.23
CA ALA A 174 14.20 11.31 8.28
C ALA A 174 12.81 11.88 7.99
N VAL A 175 12.11 12.36 9.02
CA VAL A 175 10.82 13.04 8.87
C VAL A 175 10.96 14.31 8.04
N ARG A 176 11.97 15.13 8.32
CA ARG A 176 12.22 16.37 7.56
C ARG A 176 12.51 16.09 6.09
N PHE A 177 13.34 15.09 5.77
CA PHE A 177 13.65 14.72 4.38
C PHE A 177 12.50 14.04 3.66
N SER A 178 11.54 13.48 4.40
CA SER A 178 10.34 12.85 3.87
C SER A 178 9.12 13.79 3.88
N ASN A 179 9.32 15.08 4.16
CA ASN A 179 8.22 16.03 4.16
C ASN A 179 7.71 16.25 2.73
N PHE A 180 6.43 16.60 2.62
CA PHE A 180 5.77 16.66 1.31
C PHE A 180 6.41 17.68 0.36
N ASP A 181 6.72 18.88 0.84
CA ASP A 181 7.30 19.96 0.03
C ASP A 181 8.69 19.60 -0.49
N GLU A 182 9.49 18.92 0.32
CA GLU A 182 10.82 18.43 -0.02
C GLU A 182 10.73 17.31 -1.07
N LEU A 183 9.81 16.37 -0.91
CA LEU A 183 9.59 15.31 -1.90
C LEU A 183 9.09 15.88 -3.24
N GLN A 184 8.19 16.86 -3.21
CA GLN A 184 7.73 17.55 -4.41
C GLN A 184 8.88 18.32 -5.08
N ARG A 185 9.72 19.01 -4.30
CA ARG A 185 10.91 19.69 -4.81
C ARG A 185 11.88 18.71 -5.49
N GLN A 186 12.11 17.54 -4.89
CA GLN A 186 12.95 16.49 -5.46
C GLN A 186 12.35 15.92 -6.76
N GLU A 187 11.04 15.67 -6.80
CA GLU A 187 10.34 15.22 -8.00
C GLU A 187 10.47 16.25 -9.14
N LEU A 188 10.31 17.53 -8.85
CA LEU A 188 10.45 18.59 -9.87
C LEU A 188 11.89 18.69 -10.41
N ALA A 189 12.90 18.40 -9.58
CA ALA A 189 14.29 18.49 -9.96
C ALA A 189 14.80 17.27 -10.75
N GLY A 190 14.33 16.06 -10.40
CA GLY A 190 14.90 14.81 -10.93
C GLY A 190 13.87 13.76 -11.39
N GLY A 191 12.58 14.09 -11.35
CA GLY A 191 11.50 13.13 -11.56
C GLY A 191 11.31 12.18 -10.37
N PHE A 192 10.35 11.26 -10.50
CA PHE A 192 10.08 10.24 -9.51
C PHE A 192 9.84 8.89 -10.18
N ARG A 193 10.64 7.89 -9.83
CA ARG A 193 10.64 6.57 -10.50
C ARG A 193 9.29 5.86 -10.44
N GLU A 194 8.53 6.04 -9.36
CA GLU A 194 7.24 5.35 -9.19
C GLU A 194 6.05 6.12 -9.78
N LYS A 195 6.30 7.22 -10.50
CA LYS A 195 5.25 7.93 -11.22
C LYS A 195 4.75 7.09 -12.40
N PRO A 196 3.45 6.74 -12.45
CA PRO A 196 2.90 6.03 -13.61
C PRO A 196 2.96 6.89 -14.85
N SER A 197 3.25 6.26 -16.00
CA SER A 197 3.22 6.94 -17.29
C SER A 197 1.81 7.41 -17.68
N ALA A 198 0.78 6.70 -17.24
CA ALA A 198 -0.63 7.07 -17.45
C ALA A 198 -1.15 8.09 -16.43
N GLY A 199 -0.41 8.33 -15.34
CA GLY A 199 -0.80 9.31 -14.32
C GLY A 199 -0.76 10.73 -14.87
N THR A 200 -1.69 11.56 -14.40
CA THR A 200 -1.70 12.99 -14.76
C THR A 200 -0.83 13.79 -13.78
N GLY A 201 -0.29 14.94 -14.19
CA GLY A 201 0.38 15.87 -13.28
C GLY A 201 1.61 15.30 -12.54
N ASN A 202 1.84 15.75 -11.30
CA ASN A 202 2.93 15.30 -10.41
C ASN A 202 2.48 14.11 -9.55
N PHE A 203 3.42 13.24 -9.16
CA PHE A 203 3.18 12.16 -8.19
C PHE A 203 2.81 12.74 -6.82
N PHE A 204 3.59 13.71 -6.34
CA PHE A 204 3.28 14.43 -5.10
C PHE A 204 2.32 15.59 -5.41
N ARG A 205 1.00 15.32 -5.35
CA ARG A 205 -0.04 16.30 -5.73
C ARG A 205 -0.37 17.33 -4.64
N ARG A 206 -0.93 16.90 -3.51
CA ARG A 206 -1.42 17.82 -2.45
C ARG A 206 -0.93 17.54 -1.03
N GLY A 207 -0.59 16.30 -0.69
CA GLY A 207 -0.06 15.97 0.65
C GLY A 207 -1.01 16.23 1.81
N ARG A 208 -2.33 16.35 1.56
CA ARG A 208 -3.35 16.71 2.57
C ARG A 208 -4.40 15.60 2.72
N ALA A 209 -5.08 15.61 3.86
CA ALA A 209 -6.25 14.81 4.12
C ALA A 209 -7.54 15.65 3.96
N GLY A 210 -8.67 15.00 3.70
CA GLY A 210 -9.97 15.68 3.55
C GLY A 210 -10.22 16.36 2.20
N GLY A 211 -9.32 16.19 1.22
CA GLY A 211 -9.47 16.78 -0.12
C GLY A 211 -10.66 16.22 -0.90
N TRP A 212 -11.14 15.03 -0.51
CA TRP A 212 -12.32 14.42 -1.09
C TRP A 212 -13.58 15.28 -0.97
N ARG A 213 -13.70 16.13 0.06
CA ARG A 213 -14.89 16.98 0.25
C ARG A 213 -15.14 17.95 -0.91
N GLN A 214 -14.09 18.35 -1.63
CA GLN A 214 -14.22 19.26 -2.79
C GLN A 214 -14.19 18.52 -4.13
N GLU A 215 -13.70 17.28 -4.16
CA GLU A 215 -13.40 16.55 -5.40
C GLU A 215 -14.33 15.37 -5.66
N LEU A 216 -14.88 14.76 -4.61
CA LEU A 216 -15.70 13.57 -4.69
C LEU A 216 -17.17 13.97 -4.71
N ALA A 217 -17.89 13.55 -5.74
CA ALA A 217 -19.33 13.73 -5.79
C ALA A 217 -20.01 12.97 -4.63
N ALA A 218 -21.05 13.56 -4.03
CA ALA A 218 -21.72 13.00 -2.85
C ALA A 218 -22.17 11.54 -3.03
N HIS A 219 -22.73 11.21 -4.20
CA HIS A 219 -23.19 9.85 -4.49
C HIS A 219 -22.06 8.79 -4.50
N LEU A 220 -20.83 9.19 -4.90
CA LEU A 220 -19.65 8.34 -4.86
C LEU A 220 -19.12 8.18 -3.44
N ALA A 221 -19.15 9.25 -2.64
CA ALA A 221 -18.84 9.17 -1.21
C ALA A 221 -19.79 8.19 -0.51
N ASP A 222 -21.09 8.29 -0.77
CA ASP A 222 -22.09 7.38 -0.21
C ASP A 222 -21.86 5.93 -0.66
N GLN A 223 -21.43 5.71 -1.91
CA GLN A 223 -21.08 4.38 -2.41
C GLN A 223 -19.89 3.79 -1.66
N ILE A 224 -18.81 4.55 -1.46
CA ILE A 224 -17.66 4.12 -0.68
C ILE A 224 -18.07 3.79 0.76
N ILE A 225 -18.86 4.66 1.39
CA ILE A 225 -19.34 4.47 2.77
C ILE A 225 -20.20 3.21 2.89
N ARG A 226 -21.09 2.96 1.93
CA ARG A 226 -21.90 1.72 1.90
C ARG A 226 -21.03 0.47 1.77
N SER A 227 -20.04 0.48 0.87
CA SER A 227 -19.18 -0.68 0.61
C SER A 227 -18.16 -0.94 1.72
N HIS A 228 -17.64 0.12 2.34
CA HIS A 228 -16.46 0.04 3.22
C HIS A 228 -16.72 0.47 4.66
N GLY A 229 -17.95 0.87 4.99
CA GLY A 229 -18.30 1.53 6.24
C GLY A 229 -17.88 0.77 7.50
N GLU A 230 -17.98 -0.55 7.51
CA GLU A 230 -17.54 -1.39 8.65
C GLU A 230 -16.06 -1.18 8.98
N VAL A 231 -15.18 -1.31 7.97
CA VAL A 231 -13.74 -1.12 8.13
C VAL A 231 -13.43 0.36 8.38
N MET A 232 -14.15 1.28 7.73
CA MET A 232 -14.01 2.72 8.00
C MET A 232 -14.31 3.08 9.45
N ARG A 233 -15.39 2.54 10.04
CA ARG A 233 -15.73 2.72 11.46
C ARG A 233 -14.63 2.14 12.37
N ARG A 234 -14.15 0.94 12.07
CA ARG A 234 -13.09 0.27 12.83
C ARG A 234 -11.84 1.14 13.00
N PHE A 235 -11.47 1.91 11.98
CA PHE A 235 -10.29 2.78 11.99
C PHE A 235 -10.60 4.26 12.22
N GLY A 236 -11.80 4.59 12.72
CA GLY A 236 -12.14 5.95 13.12
C GLY A 236 -12.22 6.93 11.95
N TYR A 237 -12.75 6.49 10.80
CA TYR A 237 -13.10 7.35 9.67
C TYR A 237 -14.58 7.74 9.64
N LEU A 238 -15.44 6.95 10.29
CA LEU A 238 -16.87 7.21 10.42
C LEU A 238 -17.31 7.13 11.88
N ASP A 239 -18.37 7.84 12.23
CA ASP A 239 -19.11 7.65 13.47
C ASP A 239 -20.02 6.40 13.43
N ARG A 240 -20.85 6.21 14.45
CA ARG A 240 -21.77 5.06 14.55
C ARG A 240 -22.91 5.12 13.52
N ASP A 241 -23.22 6.31 13.02
CA ASP A 241 -24.33 6.59 12.11
C ASP A 241 -23.87 6.70 10.64
N ASN A 242 -22.60 6.35 10.36
CA ASN A 242 -21.94 6.45 9.05
C ASN A 242 -21.61 7.85 8.57
N ASN A 243 -21.57 8.84 9.45
CA ASN A 243 -21.11 10.17 9.08
C ASN A 243 -19.57 10.22 9.09
N PRO A 244 -18.93 10.79 8.06
CA PRO A 244 -17.49 11.02 8.05
C PRO A 244 -17.02 11.91 9.20
N LEU A 245 -16.02 11.43 9.94
CA LEU A 245 -15.41 12.17 11.04
C LEU A 245 -14.48 13.28 10.52
N PRO A 246 -14.34 14.40 11.25
CA PRO A 246 -13.44 15.49 10.89
C PRO A 246 -11.97 15.05 11.00
N TYR A 247 -11.12 15.67 10.19
CA TYR A 247 -9.68 15.42 10.18
C TYR A 247 -8.97 16.29 11.22
N GLY A 248 -9.25 16.08 12.50
CA GLY A 248 -8.48 16.62 13.64
C GLY A 248 -8.56 18.14 13.90
N ASP A 249 -8.65 18.97 12.86
CA ASP A 249 -8.61 20.44 12.92
C ASP A 249 -9.75 21.12 12.11
N GLU A 250 -10.85 20.40 11.82
CA GLU A 250 -12.11 20.98 11.30
C GLU A 250 -13.05 21.41 12.45
#